data_AF-A0A803W7W9-F1
#
_entry.id   AF-A0A803W7W9-F1
#
_cell.length_a   1.000
_cell.length_b   1.000
_cell.length_c   1.000
_cell.angle_alpha   90.00
_cell.angle_beta   90.00
_cell.angle_gamma   90.00
#
_symmetry.space_group_name_H-M   'P 1'
#
loop_
_entity.id
_entity.type
_entity.pdbx_description
1 polymer ?
#
loop_
_entity_poly.entity_id
_entity_poly.type
_entity_poly.pdbx_seq_one_letter_code
_entity_poly.pdbx_strand_id
1 'polypeptide(L)' 'MASPEDDLIGIPFPEHSSELLSCLNEQRQLGLLCDVTIKTQGLEYRTHRAVLAASTPARSWCRSRRVSHTM' A
#
# COMPACT_ATOMS: atom_id res chain seq x y z
N MET A 1 32.94 -22.27 -7.40
CA MET A 1 32.03 -21.59 -8.35
C MET A 1 31.19 -20.67 -7.51
N ALA A 2 31.51 -19.38 -7.50
CA ALA A 2 30.79 -18.37 -6.72
C ALA A 2 29.38 -18.23 -7.32
N SER A 3 28.37 -18.32 -6.46
CA SER A 3 26.97 -18.12 -6.79
C SER A 3 26.74 -16.64 -7.16
N PRO A 4 26.01 -16.33 -8.25
CA PRO A 4 25.81 -14.96 -8.74
C PRO A 4 24.92 -14.08 -7.82
N GLU A 5 24.62 -14.54 -6.61
CA GLU A 5 23.86 -13.81 -5.59
C GLU A 5 24.74 -13.07 -4.57
N ASP A 6 26.06 -13.29 -4.59
CA ASP A 6 27.04 -12.63 -3.70
C ASP A 6 27.52 -11.24 -4.18
N ASP A 7 27.18 -10.85 -5.42
CA ASP A 7 27.54 -9.53 -6.01
C ASP A 7 26.43 -8.49 -5.93
N LEU A 8 25.29 -8.79 -5.28
CA LEU A 8 24.36 -7.74 -4.88
C LEU A 8 24.90 -7.09 -3.60
N ILE A 9 25.73 -6.06 -3.76
CA ILE A 9 25.99 -5.07 -2.71
C ILE A 9 24.62 -4.44 -2.37
N GLY A 10 23.91 -5.06 -1.44
CA GLY A 10 22.68 -4.54 -0.89
C GLY A 10 23.04 -3.33 -0.06
N ILE A 11 23.14 -2.17 -0.72
CA ILE A 11 23.27 -0.88 -0.04
C ILE A 11 22.05 -0.72 0.88
N PRO A 12 22.21 -0.84 2.20
CA PRO A 12 21.09 -0.63 3.09
C PRO A 12 20.78 0.86 3.00
N PHE A 13 19.57 1.20 2.56
CA PHE A 13 19.02 2.54 2.69
C PHE A 13 18.13 2.53 3.94
N PRO A 14 18.71 2.69 5.15
CA PRO A 14 18.00 2.46 6.40
C PRO A 14 16.83 3.43 6.61
N GLU A 15 16.77 4.56 5.90
CA GLU A 15 15.76 5.60 6.10
C GLU A 15 14.94 5.95 4.85
N HIS A 16 15.34 5.49 3.66
CA HIS A 16 14.66 5.83 2.41
C HIS A 16 13.20 5.36 2.38
N SER A 17 12.91 4.21 2.97
CA SER A 17 11.53 3.72 3.10
C SER A 17 10.66 4.60 3.99
N SER A 18 11.22 5.17 5.06
CA SER A 18 10.53 6.08 5.98
C SER A 18 10.19 7.41 5.30
N GLU A 19 11.16 8.01 4.61
CA GLU A 19 10.97 9.24 3.84
C GLU A 19 9.89 9.08 2.76
N LEU A 20 9.93 7.97 2.02
CA LEU A 20 8.91 7.65 1.01
C LEU A 20 7.52 7.51 1.63
N LEU A 21 7.39 6.80 2.76
CA LEU A 21 6.11 6.65 3.46
C LEU A 21 5.61 7.99 4.00
N SER A 22 6.51 8.87 4.47
CA SER A 22 6.16 10.24 4.87
C SER A 22 5.60 11.05 3.70
N CYS A 23 6.29 11.03 2.55
CA CYS A 23 5.83 11.73 1.35
C CYS A 23 4.48 11.20 0.85
N LEU A 24 4.27 9.88 0.84
CA LEU A 24 2.99 9.27 0.47
C LEU A 24 1.87 9.67 1.45
N ASN A 25 2.18 9.81 2.73
CA ASN A 25 1.22 10.29 3.72
C ASN A 25 0.85 11.77 3.53
N GLU A 26 1.81 12.63 3.16
CA GLU A 26 1.55 14.02 2.80
C GLU A 26 0.66 14.11 1.55
N GLN A 27 0.97 13.33 0.51
CA GLN A 27 0.14 13.24 -0.70
C GLN A 27 -1.28 12.80 -0.36
N ARG A 28 -1.44 11.83 0.54
CA ARG A 28 -2.76 11.37 1.03
C ARG A 28 -3.55 12.51 1.69
N GLN A 29 -2.91 13.31 2.53
CA GLN A 29 -3.54 14.45 3.20
C GLN A 29 -3.97 15.55 2.23
N LEU A 30 -3.13 15.81 1.21
CA LEU A 30 -3.44 16.75 0.13
C LEU A 30 -4.44 16.18 -0.89
N GLY A 31 -4.73 14.88 -0.84
CA GLY A 31 -5.58 14.20 -1.80
C GLY A 31 -4.94 14.01 -3.18
N LEU A 32 -3.61 14.06 -3.26
CA LEU A 32 -2.83 13.87 -4.48
C LEU A 32 -2.60 12.38 -4.74
N LEU A 33 -2.71 11.98 -6.01
CA LEU A 33 -2.47 10.62 -6.49
C LEU A 33 -3.30 9.52 -5.78
N CYS A 34 -4.33 9.91 -5.03
CA CYS A 34 -5.23 8.98 -4.37
C CYS A 34 -6.23 8.43 -5.39
N ASP A 35 -6.09 7.15 -5.73
CA ASP A 35 -6.87 6.45 -6.75
C ASP A 35 -7.94 5.52 -6.16
N VAL A 36 -8.00 5.37 -4.84
CA VAL A 36 -9.02 4.59 -4.13
C VAL A 36 -9.60 5.35 -2.94
N THR A 37 -10.92 5.21 -2.75
CA THR A 37 -11.64 5.70 -1.58
C THR A 37 -12.27 4.54 -0.84
N ILE A 38 -11.91 4.39 0.43
CA ILE A 38 -12.45 3.38 1.33
C ILE A 38 -13.58 4.03 2.13
N LYS A 39 -14.80 3.48 2.03
CA LYS A 39 -15.95 3.94 2.80
C LYS A 39 -16.22 2.98 3.95
N THR A 40 -16.24 3.46 5.18
CA THR A 40 -16.54 2.65 6.38
C THR A 40 -17.35 3.47 7.36
N GLN A 41 -18.46 2.92 7.87
CA GLN A 41 -19.22 3.51 8.98
C GLN A 41 -19.56 5.01 8.78
N GLY A 42 -19.84 5.43 7.54
CA GLY A 42 -20.18 6.82 7.20
C GLY A 42 -18.99 7.75 6.99
N LEU A 43 -17.74 7.25 7.09
CA LEU A 43 -16.52 7.99 6.82
C LEU A 43 -15.89 7.55 5.49
N GLU A 44 -15.22 8.48 4.83
CA GLU A 44 -14.53 8.24 3.55
C GLU A 44 -13.03 8.54 3.69
N TYR A 45 -12.21 7.56 3.31
CA TYR A 45 -10.76 7.65 3.38
C TYR A 45 -10.16 7.49 1.98
N ARG A 46 -9.52 8.55 1.47
CA ARG A 46 -8.76 8.51 0.23
C ARG A 46 -7.37 7.94 0.49
N THR A 47 -6.90 7.03 -0.36
CA THR A 47 -5.57 6.40 -0.24
C THR A 47 -5.08 5.91 -1.61
N HIS A 48 -3.87 5.34 -1.63
CA HIS A 48 -3.21 4.78 -2.81
C HIS A 48 -3.37 3.26 -2.81
N ARG A 49 -3.83 2.68 -3.93
CA ARG A 49 -4.04 1.23 -4.06
C ARG A 49 -2.76 0.43 -3.81
N ALA A 50 -1.63 0.93 -4.31
CA ALA A 50 -0.33 0.27 -4.14
C ALA A 50 0.07 0.17 -2.67
N VAL A 51 -0.09 1.26 -1.90
CA VAL A 51 0.22 1.29 -0.46
C VAL A 51 -0.72 0.35 0.31
N LEU A 52 -2.01 0.35 -0.01
CA LEU A 52 -2.96 -0.56 0.61
C LEU A 52 -2.63 -2.04 0.31
N ALA A 53 -2.24 -2.35 -0.92
CA ALA A 53 -1.85 -3.70 -1.34
C ALA A 53 -0.57 -4.19 -0.65
N ALA A 54 0.40 -3.30 -0.42
CA ALA A 54 1.63 -3.62 0.31
C ALA A 54 1.38 -3.82 1.81
N SER A 55 0.49 -3.02 2.40
CA SER A 55 0.23 -2.99 3.85
C SER A 55 -0.83 -3.99 4.32
N THR A 56 -1.56 -4.65 3.40
CA THR A 56 -2.63 -5.59 3.76
C THR A 56 -2.38 -6.98 3.20
N PRO A 57 -2.57 -8.05 3.99
CA PRO A 57 -2.50 -9.41 3.47
C PRO A 57 -3.65 -9.65 2.49
N ALA A 58 -3.33 -10.04 1.25
CA ALA A 58 -4.25 -10.19 0.12
C ALA A 58 -5.55 -10.99 0.39
N ARG A 59 -5.57 -11.83 1.43
CA ARG A 59 -6.72 -12.67 1.78
C ARG A 59 -7.90 -11.89 2.36
N SER A 60 -7.70 -10.75 3.03
CA SER A 60 -8.80 -10.02 3.68
C SER A 60 -9.58 -9.15 2.69
N TRP A 61 -8.91 -8.53 1.71
CA TRP A 61 -9.57 -7.67 0.73
C TRP A 61 -10.42 -8.45 -0.29
N CYS A 62 -9.98 -9.67 -0.64
CA CYS A 62 -10.74 -10.54 -1.54
C CYS A 62 -12.06 -11.05 -0.92
N ARG A 63 -12.21 -10.98 0.41
CA ARG A 63 -13.42 -11.45 1.12
C ARG A 63 -14.56 -10.43 1.15
N SER A 64 -14.27 -9.12 1.06
CA SER A 64 -15.31 -8.08 1.09
C SER A 64 -16.06 -7.90 -0.24
N ARG A 65 -15.57 -8.47 -1.36
CA ARG A 65 -16.31 -8.50 -2.64
C ARG A 65 -17.36 -9.61 -2.75
N ARG A 66 -17.61 -10.38 -1.69
CA ARG A 66 -18.64 -11.45 -1.68
C ARG A 66 -19.85 -11.16 -0.79
N VAL A 67 -20.22 -9.89 -0.60
CA VAL A 67 -21.52 -9.54 0.00
C VAL A 67 -22.13 -8.32 -0.68
N SER A 68 -22.37 -8.45 -1.98
CA SER A 68 -23.30 -7.59 -2.73
C SER A 68 -23.91 -8.40 -3.86
N HIS A 69 -24.57 -9.50 -3.53
CA HIS A 69 -25.60 -10.07 -4.40
C HIS A 69 -26.84 -10.32 -3.57
N THR A 70 -27.81 -9.47 -3.88
CA THR A 70 -29.21 -9.39 -3.50
C THR A 70 -29.93 -10.73 -3.70
N MET A 71 -30.64 -11.21 -2.67
CA MET A 71 -32.11 -11.32 -2.61
C MET A 71 -32.53 -11.86 -1.25
#